data_AF-A0A7R9U8H1-F1
#
_entry.id   AF-A0A7R9U8H1-F1
#
_cell.length_a   1.000
_cell.length_b   1.000
_cell.length_c   1.000
_cell.angle_alpha   90.00
_cell.angle_beta   90.00
_cell.angle_gamma   90.00
#
_symmetry.space_group_name_H-M   'P 1'
#
loop_
_entity.id
_entity.type
_entity.pdbx_description
1 polymer ?
#
loop_
_entity_poly.entity_id
_entity_poly.type
_entity_poly.pdbx_seq_one_letter_code
_entity_poly.pdbx_strand_id
1 'polypeptide(L)'
;GIVSRGGSIHAKLCLASHTENFAYEHWDDILDICNKYDISLSIGDGLRPGCIKDANDEAQFGELKVQGELTKRAWEKDVQVMNEGPGHVPLHKIPENMRNQLDWCHE
;
A
#
# COMPACT_ATOMS: atom_id res chain seq x y z
N GLY A 1 7.05 -14.07 -2.40
CA GLY A 1 7.15 -13.49 -3.78
C GLY A 1 5.91 -12.64 -4.07
N ILE A 2 5.87 -11.85 -5.14
CA ILE A 2 4.74 -10.94 -5.41
C ILE A 2 3.52 -11.75 -5.92
N VAL A 3 2.44 -11.79 -5.12
CA VAL A 3 1.18 -12.48 -5.48
C VAL A 3 0.03 -11.54 -5.84
N SER A 4 0.20 -10.23 -5.61
CA SER A 4 -0.75 -9.23 -6.06
C SER A 4 -0.72 -9.10 -7.58
N ARG A 5 -1.88 -9.16 -8.24
CA ARG A 5 -1.96 -8.91 -9.68
C ARG A 5 -1.53 -7.49 -10.01
N GLY A 6 -2.08 -6.48 -9.32
CA GLY A 6 -1.69 -5.09 -9.49
C GLY A 6 -0.21 -4.88 -9.15
N GLY A 7 0.23 -5.38 -7.99
CA GLY A 7 1.62 -5.27 -7.56
C GLY A 7 2.62 -5.86 -8.57
N SER A 8 2.33 -7.03 -9.15
CA SER A 8 3.20 -7.66 -10.15
C SER A 8 3.23 -6.91 -11.49
N ILE A 9 2.15 -6.24 -11.87
CA ILE A 9 2.11 -5.35 -13.06
C ILE A 9 3.02 -4.14 -12.83
N HIS A 10 2.88 -3.45 -11.69
CA HIS A 10 3.73 -2.31 -11.35
C HIS A 10 5.20 -2.72 -11.22
N ALA A 11 5.50 -3.82 -10.53
CA ALA A 11 6.86 -4.32 -10.39
C ALA A 11 7.51 -4.64 -11.75
N LYS A 12 6.76 -5.27 -12.67
CA LYS A 12 7.26 -5.54 -14.03
C LYS A 12 7.59 -4.25 -14.78
N LEU A 13 6.73 -3.23 -14.63
CA LEU A 13 6.96 -1.93 -15.27
C LEU A 13 8.21 -1.26 -14.70
N CYS A 14 8.31 -1.12 -13.38
CA CYS A 14 9.47 -0.50 -12.70
C CYS A 14 10.79 -1.20 -13.06
N LEU A 15 10.81 -2.54 -13.13
CA LEU A 15 12.00 -3.30 -13.53
C LEU A 15 12.34 -3.12 -15.02
N ALA A 16 11.32 -3.00 -15.89
CA ALA A 16 11.55 -2.81 -17.32
C ALA A 16 12.09 -1.41 -17.64
N SER A 17 11.59 -0.37 -16.96
CA SER A 17 12.00 1.01 -17.17
C SER A 17 13.16 1.47 -16.27
N HIS A 18 13.48 0.74 -15.20
CA HIS A 18 14.38 1.17 -14.13
C HIS A 18 13.99 2.55 -13.56
N THR A 19 12.68 2.75 -13.38
CA THR A 19 12.11 3.98 -12.80
C THR A 19 11.23 3.64 -11.61
N GLU A 20 10.95 4.65 -10.79
CA GLU A 20 9.98 4.54 -9.71
C GLU A 20 8.57 4.25 -10.24
N ASN A 21 7.69 3.79 -9.35
CA ASN A 21 6.28 3.56 -9.63
C ASN A 21 5.59 4.86 -10.02
N PHE A 22 5.09 4.93 -11.25
CA PHE A 22 4.40 6.12 -11.77
C PHE A 22 3.20 6.55 -10.91
N ALA A 23 2.48 5.63 -10.27
CA ALA A 23 1.34 5.98 -9.42
C ALA A 23 1.79 6.64 -8.11
N TYR A 24 3.00 6.33 -7.63
CA TYR A 24 3.61 7.00 -6.50
C TYR A 24 4.13 8.39 -6.89
N GLU A 25 4.84 8.49 -8.01
CA GLU A 25 5.34 9.77 -8.56
C GLU A 25 4.20 10.76 -8.84
N HIS A 26 3.08 10.27 -9.37
CA HIS A 26 1.90 11.07 -9.72
C HIS A 26 0.79 11.02 -8.67
N TRP A 27 1.10 10.65 -7.42
CA TRP A 27 0.08 10.53 -6.38
C TRP A 27 -0.73 11.82 -6.22
N ASP A 28 -0.08 12.98 -6.22
CA ASP A 28 -0.74 14.28 -6.07
C ASP A 28 -1.71 14.60 -7.21
N ASP A 29 -1.39 14.18 -8.44
CA ASP A 29 -2.27 14.32 -9.61
C ASP A 29 -3.50 13.41 -9.48
N ILE A 30 -3.31 12.19 -8.97
CA ILE A 30 -4.40 11.25 -8.68
C ILE A 30 -5.34 11.84 -7.62
N LEU A 31 -4.77 12.45 -6.56
CA LEU A 31 -5.56 13.09 -5.51
C LEU A 31 -6.41 14.25 -6.04
N ASP A 32 -5.90 15.06 -6.97
CA ASP A 32 -6.68 16.15 -7.58
C ASP A 32 -7.89 15.62 -8.37
N ILE A 33 -7.74 14.46 -9.01
CA ILE A 33 -8.86 13.76 -9.66
C ILE A 33 -9.83 13.24 -8.62
N CYS A 34 -9.35 12.55 -7.58
CA CYS A 34 -10.19 11.96 -6.54
C CYS A 34 -11.00 13.01 -5.77
N ASN A 35 -10.38 14.13 -5.40
CA ASN A 35 -11.04 15.23 -4.69
C ASN A 35 -12.20 15.81 -5.51
N LYS A 36 -12.01 15.99 -6.82
CA LYS A 36 -13.03 16.53 -7.72
C LYS A 36 -14.32 15.70 -7.74
N TYR A 37 -14.24 14.38 -7.50
CA TYR A 37 -15.35 13.46 -7.67
C TYR A 37 -15.71 12.68 -6.40
N ASP A 38 -15.13 13.03 -5.24
CA ASP A 38 -15.31 12.32 -3.96
C ASP A 38 -15.05 10.80 -4.10
N ILE A 39 -13.92 10.45 -4.71
CA ILE A 39 -13.49 9.06 -4.84
C ILE A 39 -12.52 8.73 -3.71
N SER A 40 -12.93 7.85 -2.81
CA SER A 40 -12.04 7.32 -1.77
C SER A 40 -10.95 6.42 -2.38
N LEU A 41 -9.75 6.49 -1.82
CA LEU A 41 -8.62 5.65 -2.23
C LEU A 41 -8.49 4.42 -1.32
N SER A 42 -8.50 3.24 -1.94
CA SER A 42 -8.05 1.99 -1.34
C SER A 42 -6.57 1.80 -1.70
N ILE A 43 -5.66 2.11 -0.79
CA ILE A 43 -4.22 2.01 -1.06
C ILE A 43 -3.82 0.54 -1.01
N GLY A 44 -3.51 -0.03 -2.17
CA GLY A 44 -3.29 -1.47 -2.34
C GLY A 44 -2.07 -2.03 -1.62
N ASP A 45 -2.10 -3.34 -1.41
CA ASP A 45 -1.04 -4.15 -0.79
C ASP A 45 -0.30 -5.02 -1.84
N GLY A 46 0.41 -4.34 -2.75
CA GLY A 46 1.13 -4.95 -3.86
C GLY A 46 2.13 -6.03 -3.43
N LEU A 47 2.72 -5.89 -2.25
CA LEU A 47 3.74 -6.77 -1.67
C LEU A 47 3.18 -7.67 -0.54
N ARG A 48 1.86 -7.86 -0.46
CA ARG A 48 1.26 -8.77 0.53
C ARG A 48 1.81 -10.20 0.50
N PRO A 49 1.83 -10.91 1.65
CA PRO A 49 2.29 -12.28 1.71
C PRO A 49 1.34 -13.24 1.01
N GLY A 50 1.86 -13.98 0.03
CA GLY A 50 1.14 -15.06 -0.65
C GLY A 50 1.24 -16.43 0.02
N CYS A 51 2.05 -16.54 1.07
CA CYS A 51 2.15 -17.74 1.88
C CYS A 51 2.59 -17.38 3.31
N ILE A 52 2.37 -18.31 4.25
CA ILE A 52 2.69 -18.12 5.68
C ILE A 52 4.18 -17.82 5.91
N LYS A 53 5.07 -18.37 5.07
CA LYS A 53 6.51 -18.15 5.18
C LYS A 53 6.90 -16.69 4.95
N ASP A 54 6.18 -16.00 4.07
CA ASP A 54 6.45 -14.62 3.67
C ASP A 54 5.72 -13.60 4.57
N ALA A 55 4.89 -14.05 5.52
CA ALA A 55 4.13 -13.15 6.39
C ALA A 55 5.04 -12.29 7.28
N ASN A 56 4.76 -10.99 7.34
CA ASN A 56 5.47 -9.98 8.14
C ASN A 56 6.94 -9.81 7.69
N ASP A 57 7.22 -10.01 6.40
CA ASP A 57 8.55 -9.76 5.85
C ASP A 57 8.81 -8.25 5.64
N GLU A 58 10.05 -7.93 5.28
CA GLU A 58 10.49 -6.55 5.06
C GLU A 58 9.77 -5.88 3.88
N ALA A 59 9.41 -6.64 2.85
CA ALA A 59 8.71 -6.12 1.68
C ALA A 59 7.29 -5.68 2.04
N GLN A 60 6.55 -6.52 2.77
CA GLN A 60 5.21 -6.21 3.25
C GLN A 60 5.22 -4.96 4.15
N PHE A 61 6.11 -4.90 5.14
CA PHE A 61 6.16 -3.76 6.07
C PHE A 61 6.78 -2.51 5.47
N GLY A 62 7.66 -2.65 4.47
CA GLY A 62 8.15 -1.55 3.67
C GLY A 62 7.01 -0.84 2.94
N GLU A 63 6.14 -1.61 2.27
CA GLU A 63 4.95 -1.06 1.62
C GLU A 63 3.97 -0.45 2.63
N LEU A 64 3.72 -1.07 3.78
CA LEU A 64 2.83 -0.53 4.82
C LEU A 64 3.24 0.86 5.32
N LYS A 65 4.55 1.12 5.47
CA LYS A 65 5.04 2.45 5.85
C LYS A 65 4.76 3.49 4.76
N VAL A 66 4.93 3.11 3.50
CA VAL A 66 4.62 3.96 2.34
C VAL A 66 3.11 4.21 2.25
N GLN A 67 2.26 3.22 2.53
CA GLN A 67 0.81 3.41 2.63
C GLN A 67 0.47 4.49 3.67
N GLY A 68 1.14 4.50 4.83
CA GLY A 68 1.01 5.53 5.85
C GLY A 68 1.41 6.94 5.40
N GLU A 69 2.50 7.07 4.64
CA GLU A 69 2.91 8.34 4.00
C GLU A 69 1.85 8.84 3.01
N LEU A 70 1.41 7.97 2.09
CA LEU A 70 0.42 8.30 1.07
C LEU A 70 -0.94 8.65 1.67
N THR A 71 -1.29 8.05 2.82
CA THR A 71 -2.49 8.39 3.60
C THR A 71 -2.43 9.83 4.08
N LYS A 72 -1.31 10.27 4.67
CA LYS A 72 -1.14 11.68 5.09
C LYS A 72 -1.26 12.65 3.91
N ARG A 73 -0.57 12.35 2.81
CA ARG A 73 -0.62 13.17 1.58
C ARG A 73 -2.04 13.27 1.01
N ALA A 74 -2.82 12.18 1.08
CA ALA A 74 -4.21 12.18 0.65
C ALA A 74 -5.11 13.05 1.55
N TRP A 75 -4.91 12.97 2.87
CA TRP A 75 -5.64 13.81 3.83
C TRP A 75 -5.30 15.30 3.70
N GLU A 76 -4.07 15.66 3.33
CA GLU A 76 -3.71 17.05 3.02
C GLU A 76 -4.52 17.65 1.84
N LYS A 77 -5.11 16.79 1.01
CA LYS A 77 -6.00 17.17 -0.10
C LYS A 77 -7.46 16.73 0.14
N ASP A 78 -7.87 16.49 1.38
CA ASP A 78 -9.23 16.09 1.75
C ASP A 78 -9.77 14.85 0.99
N VAL A 79 -8.89 13.93 0.57
CA VAL A 79 -9.29 12.67 -0.08
C VAL A 79 -9.43 11.57 0.98
N GLN A 80 -10.57 10.88 0.96
CA GLN A 80 -10.85 9.75 1.86
C GLN A 80 -9.94 8.56 1.56
N VAL A 81 -9.47 7.85 2.60
CA VAL A 81 -8.52 6.73 2.45
C VAL A 81 -8.90 5.54 3.31
N MET A 82 -8.67 4.34 2.77
CA MET A 82 -8.46 3.10 3.53
C MET A 82 -7.21 2.36 3.03
N ASN A 83 -6.56 1.56 3.87
CA ASN A 83 -5.37 0.80 3.51
C ASN A 83 -5.70 -0.69 3.39
N GLU A 84 -5.31 -1.30 2.27
CA GLU A 84 -5.40 -2.76 2.10
C GLU A 84 -4.31 -3.44 2.93
N GLY A 85 -4.61 -4.62 3.47
CA GLY A 85 -3.76 -5.34 4.39
C GLY A 85 -3.52 -6.80 3.97
N PRO A 86 -2.61 -7.50 4.66
CA PRO A 86 -2.02 -8.74 4.19
C PRO A 86 -3.00 -9.87 3.91
N GLY A 87 -2.50 -10.81 3.09
CA GLY A 87 -3.16 -12.09 2.81
C GLY A 87 -2.82 -13.17 3.83
N HIS A 88 -1.83 -14.01 3.50
CA HIS A 88 -1.60 -15.27 4.21
C HIS A 88 -0.79 -15.06 5.50
N VAL A 89 -1.47 -14.88 6.63
CA VAL A 89 -0.84 -14.62 7.93
C VAL A 89 -1.24 -15.69 8.97
N PRO A 90 -0.28 -16.33 9.66
CA PRO A 90 -0.60 -17.25 10.76
C PRO A 90 -1.10 -16.47 11.99
N LEU A 91 -2.01 -17.07 12.78
CA LEU A 91 -2.71 -16.38 13.88
C LEU A 91 -1.81 -15.55 14.82
N HIS A 92 -0.65 -16.09 15.19
CA HIS A 92 0.30 -15.42 16.11
C HIS A 92 0.93 -14.14 15.53
N LYS A 93 0.88 -13.93 14.21
CA LYS A 93 1.40 -12.73 13.51
C LYS A 93 0.34 -11.67 13.23
N ILE A 94 -0.95 -12.00 13.36
CA ILE A 94 -2.05 -11.05 13.12
C ILE A 94 -1.95 -9.79 14.03
N PRO A 95 -1.66 -9.91 15.34
CA PRO A 95 -1.62 -8.73 16.22
C PRO A 95 -0.55 -7.71 15.84
N GLU A 96 0.58 -8.15 15.28
CA GLU A 96 1.64 -7.25 14.81
C GLU A 96 1.20 -6.45 13.59
N ASN A 97 0.48 -7.09 12.66
CA ASN A 97 -0.05 -6.40 11.47
C ASN A 97 -1.00 -5.26 11.86
N MET A 98 -1.95 -5.53 12.76
CA MET A 98 -2.84 -4.47 13.23
C MET A 98 -2.05 -3.39 13.97
N ARG A 99 -1.20 -3.74 14.94
CA ARG A 99 -0.42 -2.74 15.68
C ARG A 99 0.38 -1.81 14.77
N ASN A 100 1.04 -2.36 13.76
CA ASN A 100 1.83 -1.58 12.82
C ASN A 100 0.96 -0.72 11.90
N GLN A 101 -0.21 -1.20 11.47
CA GLN A 101 -1.12 -0.40 10.64
C GLN A 101 -1.74 0.75 11.44
N LEU A 102 -2.19 0.50 12.68
CA LEU A 102 -2.67 1.52 13.61
C LEU A 102 -1.61 2.64 13.79
N ASP A 103 -0.37 2.25 14.14
CA ASP A 103 0.75 3.17 14.37
C ASP A 103 1.22 3.92 13.10
N TRP A 104 1.36 3.23 11.97
CA TRP A 104 1.99 3.80 10.77
C TRP A 104 0.99 4.47 9.81
N CYS A 105 -0.30 4.10 9.88
CA CYS A 105 -1.38 4.67 9.08
C CYS A 105 -2.35 5.55 9.89
N HIS A 106 -1.95 5.91 11.11
CA HIS A 106 -2.48 7.02 11.93
C HIS A 106 -3.80 6.80 12.65
N GLU A 107 -4.22 5.56 12.95
CA GLU A 107 -5.22 5.24 14.01
C GLU A 107 -5.08 3.81 14.51
#